data_AF-A0A1S1LHV0-F1
#
_entry.id   AF-A0A1S1LHV0-F1
#
_cell.length_a   1.000
_cell.length_b   1.000
_cell.length_c   1.000
_cell.angle_alpha   90.00
_cell.angle_beta   90.00
_cell.angle_gamma   90.00
#
_symmetry.space_group_name_H-M   'P 1'
#
loop_
_entity.id
_entity.type
_entity.pdbx_description
1 polymer ?
#
loop_
_entity_poly.entity_id
_entity_poly.type
_entity_poly.pdbx_seq_one_letter_code
_entity_poly.pdbx_strand_id
1 'polypeptide(L)'
;MDLYQLVSRCLDARGETQAQFAKKLGIDRTGIPKWRTGLPKPEVLRAIAEVLEIEYSRVLRAALQGSGYAATAADLLRGQVVHVVDRTEGPSYDRGDTEPVAVFTDAQTAESFRDISDRISTAWEYNYAALTIDGTPIPDYVRVYTTKWTNIGEISQNSYIYAETPDRLADTGIGQIKAAQIRDPLGIYELTVESIDPSAGRAAISAAVQRLGTQDRLLPPHVEVPGMSFTDLVSETMRRSYQETQSEIESQWLENRRAMAAYDSSLTDGAMTPPPPLAPLPQPSDGPQDAAGVPPQTPFSSTQSGFMGSLFGSNGTLEKFLGRPYIWGGPGSAVDFDDRPRPQRRYFTLRPESETSDTGNAPHADDE
;
A
#
# COMPACT_ATOMS: atom_id res chain seq x y z
N MET A 1 -4.34 20.88 -16.45
CA MET A 1 -3.46 21.97 -16.95
C MET A 1 -3.80 22.22 -18.40
N ASP A 2 -4.31 23.41 -18.72
CA ASP A 2 -4.72 23.76 -20.09
C ASP A 2 -3.52 24.11 -20.99
N LEU A 3 -3.77 24.27 -22.30
CA LEU A 3 -2.72 24.58 -23.29
C LEU A 3 -2.05 25.93 -23.03
N TYR A 4 -2.79 26.96 -22.61
CA TYR A 4 -2.23 28.27 -22.32
C TYR A 4 -1.26 28.21 -21.13
N GLN A 5 -1.62 27.47 -20.08
CA GLN A 5 -0.80 27.23 -18.90
C GLN A 5 0.45 26.43 -19.25
N LEU A 6 0.31 25.37 -20.08
CA LEU A 6 1.45 24.59 -20.57
C LEU A 6 2.45 25.49 -21.32
N VAL A 7 1.97 26.28 -22.28
CA VAL A 7 2.80 27.18 -23.08
C VAL A 7 3.46 28.22 -22.19
N SER A 8 2.70 28.90 -21.32
CA SER A 8 3.23 29.94 -20.43
C SER A 8 4.34 29.41 -19.54
N ARG A 9 4.15 28.23 -18.93
CA ARG A 9 5.17 27.60 -18.08
C ARG A 9 6.44 27.24 -18.85
N CYS A 10 6.31 26.74 -20.09
CA CYS A 10 7.46 26.44 -20.94
C CYS A 10 8.22 27.72 -21.35
N LEU A 11 7.52 28.81 -21.64
CA LEU A 11 8.12 30.09 -21.99
C LEU A 11 8.85 30.70 -20.80
N ASP A 12 8.23 30.70 -19.61
CA ASP A 12 8.84 31.18 -18.37
C ASP A 12 10.13 30.42 -18.05
N ALA A 13 10.11 29.08 -18.18
CA ALA A 13 11.29 28.25 -17.98
C ALA A 13 12.44 28.53 -18.97
N ARG A 14 12.12 29.07 -20.16
CA ARG A 14 13.09 29.42 -21.21
C ARG A 14 13.45 30.91 -21.22
N GLY A 15 12.83 31.73 -20.38
CA GLY A 15 12.97 33.19 -20.44
C GLY A 15 12.47 33.79 -21.75
N GLU A 16 11.55 33.12 -22.44
CA GLU A 16 10.99 33.58 -23.72
C GLU A 16 9.69 34.36 -23.52
N THR A 17 9.48 35.40 -24.30
CA THR A 17 8.24 36.17 -24.28
C THR A 17 7.18 35.56 -25.19
N GLN A 18 5.90 35.74 -24.86
CA GLN A 18 4.78 35.34 -25.74
C GLN A 18 4.86 35.97 -27.14
N ALA A 19 5.45 37.15 -27.27
CA ALA A 19 5.64 37.81 -28.57
C ALA A 19 6.68 37.10 -29.45
N GLN A 20 7.80 36.67 -28.86
CA GLN A 20 8.81 35.87 -29.56
C GLN A 20 8.23 34.51 -29.97
N PHE A 21 7.46 33.88 -29.07
CA PHE A 21 6.79 32.61 -29.36
C PHE A 21 5.76 32.72 -30.50
N ALA A 22 4.88 33.72 -30.45
CA ALA A 22 3.90 33.97 -31.53
C ALA A 22 4.58 34.20 -32.88
N LYS A 23 5.70 34.95 -32.88
CA LYS A 23 6.52 35.19 -34.07
C LYS A 23 7.12 33.89 -34.63
N LYS A 24 7.64 33.00 -33.77
CA LYS A 24 8.16 31.68 -34.19
C LYS A 24 7.09 30.79 -34.81
N LEU A 25 5.87 30.84 -34.28
CA LEU A 25 4.72 30.11 -34.81
C LEU A 25 4.07 30.75 -36.05
N GLY A 26 4.44 31.99 -36.40
CA GLY A 26 3.80 32.73 -37.49
C GLY A 26 2.33 33.09 -37.23
N ILE A 27 1.94 33.25 -35.96
CA ILE A 27 0.56 33.58 -35.56
C ILE A 27 0.46 34.95 -34.89
N ASP A 28 -0.76 35.49 -34.82
CA ASP A 28 -1.05 36.68 -34.03
C ASP A 28 -1.04 36.35 -32.51
N ARG A 29 -0.36 37.20 -31.73
CA ARG A 29 -0.26 37.10 -30.27
C ARG A 29 -1.63 37.14 -29.59
N THR A 30 -2.61 37.83 -30.18
CA THR A 30 -3.97 37.93 -29.61
C THR A 30 -4.73 36.59 -29.62
N GLY A 31 -4.27 35.61 -30.40
CA GLY A 31 -4.84 34.27 -30.45
C GLY A 31 -4.45 33.39 -29.26
N ILE A 32 -3.29 33.60 -28.64
CA ILE A 32 -2.74 32.73 -27.58
C ILE A 32 -3.66 32.65 -26.35
N PRO A 33 -4.18 33.77 -25.79
CA PRO A 33 -5.09 33.69 -24.64
C PRO A 33 -6.38 32.90 -24.92
N LYS A 34 -6.82 32.81 -26.19
CA LYS A 34 -8.05 32.08 -26.57
C LYS A 34 -7.89 30.56 -26.46
N TRP A 35 -6.66 30.05 -26.34
CA TRP A 35 -6.39 28.61 -26.17
C TRP A 35 -6.78 28.07 -24.80
N ARG A 36 -7.18 28.93 -23.85
CA ARG A 36 -7.74 28.51 -22.57
C ARG A 36 -9.05 27.76 -22.73
N THR A 37 -9.86 28.11 -23.73
CA THR A 37 -11.20 27.54 -23.96
C THR A 37 -11.42 27.05 -25.38
N GLY A 38 -10.58 27.48 -26.34
CA GLY A 38 -10.66 27.09 -27.75
C GLY A 38 -9.61 26.06 -28.13
N LEU A 39 -9.99 25.09 -28.96
CA LEU A 39 -9.08 24.09 -29.52
C LEU A 39 -8.41 24.65 -30.79
N PRO A 40 -7.06 24.84 -30.82
CA PRO A 40 -6.35 25.22 -32.03
C PRO A 40 -6.43 24.15 -33.11
N LYS A 41 -6.18 24.54 -34.36
CA LYS A 41 -6.09 23.59 -35.47
C LYS A 41 -4.92 22.60 -35.26
N PRO A 42 -5.02 21.35 -35.75
CA PRO A 42 -3.98 20.33 -35.55
C PRO A 42 -2.58 20.78 -35.98
N GLU A 43 -2.48 21.55 -37.07
CA GLU A 43 -1.20 22.06 -37.59
C GLU A 43 -0.54 23.01 -36.59
N VAL A 44 -1.34 23.85 -35.93
CA VAL A 44 -0.85 24.77 -34.88
C VAL A 44 -0.39 23.98 -33.66
N LEU A 45 -1.10 22.92 -33.27
CA LEU A 45 -0.68 22.07 -32.14
C LEU A 45 0.65 21.35 -32.43
N ARG A 46 0.87 20.88 -33.66
CA ARG A 46 2.15 20.28 -34.08
C ARG A 46 3.28 21.31 -34.06
N ALA A 47 3.05 22.50 -34.60
CA ALA A 47 4.02 23.59 -34.57
C ALA A 47 4.36 24.04 -33.14
N ILE A 48 3.37 24.07 -32.23
CA ILE A 48 3.61 24.33 -30.80
C ILE A 48 4.54 23.26 -30.21
N ALA A 49 4.28 21.98 -30.47
CA ALA A 49 5.11 20.88 -29.97
C ALA A 49 6.55 20.98 -30.48
N GLU A 50 6.73 21.30 -31.76
CA GLU A 50 8.04 21.50 -32.38
C GLU A 50 8.78 22.71 -31.79
N VAL A 51 8.16 23.89 -31.76
CA VAL A 51 8.79 25.12 -31.23
C VAL A 51 9.10 25.01 -29.74
N LEU A 52 8.23 24.33 -28.99
CA LEU A 52 8.45 24.06 -27.57
C LEU A 52 9.31 22.83 -27.31
N GLU A 53 9.74 22.09 -28.33
CA GLU A 53 10.53 20.85 -28.19
C GLU A 53 9.95 19.91 -27.12
N ILE A 54 8.62 19.72 -27.13
CA ILE A 54 7.90 18.81 -26.25
C ILE A 54 7.05 17.84 -27.07
N GLU A 55 6.61 16.76 -26.43
CA GLU A 55 5.83 15.74 -27.11
C GLU A 55 4.48 16.27 -27.59
N TYR A 56 4.11 15.95 -28.83
CA TYR A 56 2.82 16.34 -29.41
C TYR A 56 1.63 15.86 -28.56
N SER A 57 1.72 14.67 -27.98
CA SER A 57 0.71 14.11 -27.07
C SER A 57 0.46 14.99 -25.85
N ARG A 58 1.51 15.60 -25.30
CA ARG A 58 1.41 16.52 -24.16
C ARG A 58 0.69 17.81 -24.53
N VAL A 59 0.99 18.36 -25.71
CA VAL A 59 0.34 19.55 -26.26
C VAL A 59 -1.13 19.27 -26.57
N LEU A 60 -1.42 18.19 -27.28
CA LEU A 60 -2.77 17.78 -27.62
C LEU A 60 -3.63 17.54 -26.37
N ARG A 61 -3.09 16.83 -25.38
CA ARG A 61 -3.78 16.60 -24.11
C ARG A 61 -4.13 17.91 -23.41
N ALA A 62 -3.19 18.84 -23.30
CA ALA A 62 -3.44 20.13 -22.65
C ALA A 62 -4.50 20.95 -23.40
N ALA A 63 -4.52 20.86 -24.74
CA ALA A 63 -5.52 21.52 -25.58
C ALA A 63 -6.91 20.92 -25.40
N LEU A 64 -7.03 19.59 -25.38
CA LEU A 64 -8.28 18.87 -25.13
C LEU A 64 -8.80 19.11 -23.71
N GLN A 65 -7.91 19.20 -22.72
CA GLN A 65 -8.28 19.50 -21.35
C GLN A 65 -8.81 20.93 -21.19
N GLY A 66 -8.13 21.93 -21.78
CA GLY A 66 -8.59 23.32 -21.72
C GLY A 66 -9.92 23.56 -22.45
N SER A 67 -10.19 22.81 -23.51
CA SER A 67 -11.44 22.92 -24.28
C SER A 67 -12.58 22.04 -23.75
N GLY A 68 -12.36 21.26 -22.68
CA GLY A 68 -13.39 20.45 -22.03
C GLY A 68 -13.72 19.13 -22.72
N TYR A 69 -12.94 18.70 -23.72
CA TYR A 69 -13.13 17.39 -24.37
C TYR A 69 -12.62 16.22 -23.53
N ALA A 70 -11.71 16.47 -22.59
CA ALA A 70 -11.21 15.48 -21.64
C ALA A 70 -10.97 16.14 -20.28
N ALA A 71 -11.40 15.51 -19.19
CA ALA A 71 -11.09 16.00 -17.86
C ALA A 71 -9.72 15.51 -17.39
N THR A 72 -9.37 14.26 -17.73
CA THR A 72 -8.15 13.58 -17.30
C THR A 72 -7.42 12.91 -18.46
N ALA A 73 -6.18 12.48 -18.22
CA ALA A 73 -5.46 11.65 -19.19
C ALA A 73 -6.12 10.28 -19.39
N ALA A 74 -6.80 9.75 -18.36
CA ALA A 74 -7.49 8.47 -18.44
C ALA A 74 -8.63 8.51 -19.46
N ASP A 75 -9.33 9.64 -19.61
CA ASP A 75 -10.41 9.78 -20.59
C ASP A 75 -9.94 9.58 -22.04
N LEU A 76 -8.67 9.91 -22.33
CA LEU A 76 -8.07 9.76 -23.65
C LEU A 76 -7.50 8.35 -23.88
N LEU A 77 -7.10 7.67 -22.80
CA LEU A 77 -6.39 6.39 -22.87
C LEU A 77 -7.32 5.20 -22.66
N ARG A 78 -8.41 5.36 -21.93
CA ARG A 78 -9.37 4.30 -21.63
C ARG A 78 -9.88 3.65 -22.92
N GLY A 79 -9.87 2.32 -22.94
CA GLY A 79 -10.32 1.54 -24.09
C GLY A 79 -9.31 1.46 -25.24
N GLN A 80 -8.18 2.19 -25.18
CA GLN A 80 -7.12 2.02 -26.16
C GLN A 80 -6.41 0.68 -25.94
N VAL A 81 -6.01 0.05 -27.04
CA VAL A 81 -5.24 -1.20 -27.02
C VAL A 81 -3.75 -0.86 -27.04
N VAL A 82 -3.01 -1.47 -26.13
CA VAL A 82 -1.55 -1.48 -26.12
C VAL A 82 -1.07 -2.92 -26.23
N HIS A 83 0.12 -3.08 -26.77
CA HIS A 83 0.75 -4.36 -27.02
C HIS A 83 1.94 -4.49 -26.09
N VAL A 84 1.84 -5.39 -25.12
CA VAL A 84 2.89 -5.61 -24.12
C VAL A 84 3.69 -6.84 -24.54
N VAL A 85 5.01 -6.72 -24.46
CA VAL A 85 5.92 -7.84 -24.59
C VAL A 85 6.55 -8.10 -23.23
N ASP A 86 6.39 -9.32 -22.76
CA ASP A 86 6.96 -9.81 -21.51
C ASP A 86 8.06 -10.82 -21.81
N ARG A 87 9.02 -10.97 -20.89
CA ARG A 87 10.03 -12.05 -20.94
C ARG A 87 9.85 -12.98 -19.75
N THR A 88 10.15 -14.25 -19.94
CA THR A 88 10.19 -15.25 -18.88
C THR A 88 11.57 -15.92 -18.87
N GLU A 89 12.19 -16.02 -17.70
CA GLU A 89 13.49 -16.71 -17.53
C GLU A 89 13.31 -18.22 -17.55
N GLY A 90 14.21 -18.92 -18.24
CA GLY A 90 14.41 -20.36 -18.08
C GLY A 90 13.56 -21.27 -18.97
N PRO A 91 13.94 -22.57 -19.07
CA PRO A 91 13.17 -23.57 -19.81
C PRO A 91 11.81 -23.83 -19.14
N SER A 92 10.82 -24.31 -19.90
CA SER A 92 9.41 -24.51 -19.46
C SER A 92 9.17 -25.16 -18.09
N TYR A 93 10.13 -25.92 -17.54
CA TYR A 93 10.04 -26.61 -16.25
C TYR A 93 10.68 -25.85 -15.07
N ASP A 94 11.33 -24.71 -15.32
CA ASP A 94 11.98 -23.84 -14.34
C ASP A 94 11.71 -22.37 -14.69
N ARG A 95 10.47 -22.07 -15.12
CA ARG A 95 10.06 -20.72 -15.48
C ARG A 95 10.14 -19.83 -14.25
N GLY A 96 11.08 -18.88 -14.28
CA GLY A 96 11.15 -17.79 -13.32
C GLY A 96 9.97 -16.82 -13.49
N ASP A 97 10.06 -15.71 -12.77
CA ASP A 97 9.04 -14.65 -12.87
C ASP A 97 8.97 -14.08 -14.30
N THR A 98 7.76 -13.69 -14.70
CA THR A 98 7.52 -13.00 -15.97
C THR A 98 7.60 -11.50 -15.76
N GLU A 99 8.35 -10.80 -16.60
CA GLU A 99 8.59 -9.36 -16.47
C GLU A 99 8.24 -8.62 -17.78
N PRO A 100 7.48 -7.52 -17.72
CA PRO A 100 7.22 -6.67 -18.88
C PRO A 100 8.49 -5.93 -19.31
N VAL A 101 8.86 -6.07 -20.59
CA VAL A 101 10.08 -5.44 -21.14
C VAL A 101 9.79 -4.33 -22.13
N ALA A 102 8.61 -4.34 -22.77
CA ALA A 102 8.25 -3.32 -23.75
C ALA A 102 6.74 -3.15 -23.88
N VAL A 103 6.31 -1.94 -24.26
CA VAL A 103 4.92 -1.58 -24.57
C VAL A 103 4.87 -0.80 -25.87
N PHE A 104 3.99 -1.20 -26.77
CA PHE A 104 3.80 -0.58 -28.09
C PHE A 104 2.34 -0.22 -28.33
N THR A 105 2.11 0.83 -29.12
CA THR A 105 0.77 1.16 -29.64
C THR A 105 0.42 0.41 -30.92
N ASP A 106 1.40 -0.26 -31.54
CA ASP A 106 1.29 -0.96 -32.81
C ASP A 106 1.64 -2.44 -32.65
N ALA A 107 0.74 -3.31 -33.08
CA ALA A 107 0.87 -4.76 -32.95
C ALA A 107 2.09 -5.29 -33.72
N GLN A 108 2.29 -4.81 -34.96
CA GLN A 108 3.35 -5.30 -35.84
C GLN A 108 4.74 -4.96 -35.29
N THR A 109 4.88 -3.78 -34.68
CA THR A 109 6.12 -3.36 -34.01
C THR A 109 6.39 -4.22 -32.78
N ALA A 110 5.37 -4.56 -31.99
CA ALA A 110 5.51 -5.45 -30.84
C ALA A 110 5.90 -6.88 -31.26
N GLU A 111 5.25 -7.43 -32.29
CA GLU A 111 5.60 -8.74 -32.86
C GLU A 111 7.03 -8.76 -33.39
N SER A 112 7.43 -7.71 -34.12
CA SER A 112 8.81 -7.58 -34.62
C SER A 112 9.82 -7.52 -33.48
N PHE A 113 9.50 -6.79 -32.40
CA PHE A 113 10.34 -6.74 -31.21
C PHE A 113 10.50 -8.12 -30.56
N ARG A 114 9.40 -8.87 -30.37
CA ARG A 114 9.43 -10.24 -29.86
C ARG A 114 10.31 -11.13 -30.74
N ASP A 115 10.03 -11.17 -32.04
CA ASP A 115 10.73 -12.05 -32.99
C ASP A 115 12.24 -11.78 -33.07
N ILE A 116 12.63 -10.51 -32.99
CA ILE A 116 14.04 -10.13 -32.95
C ILE A 116 14.65 -10.54 -31.61
N SER A 117 13.93 -10.35 -30.50
CA SER A 117 14.43 -10.67 -29.15
C SER A 117 14.64 -12.18 -28.97
N ASP A 118 13.70 -13.01 -29.42
CA ASP A 118 13.80 -14.48 -29.42
C ASP A 118 15.00 -14.98 -30.26
N ARG A 119 15.32 -14.28 -31.35
CA ARG A 119 16.48 -14.62 -32.20
C ARG A 119 17.81 -14.23 -31.55
N ILE A 120 17.83 -13.15 -30.79
CA ILE A 120 19.04 -12.64 -30.12
C ILE A 120 19.32 -13.47 -28.87
N SER A 121 18.30 -13.85 -28.12
CA SER A 121 18.47 -14.55 -26.86
C SER A 121 17.69 -15.85 -26.81
N THR A 122 18.43 -16.94 -26.62
CA THR A 122 17.87 -18.29 -26.43
C THR A 122 17.62 -18.62 -24.95
N ALA A 123 18.00 -17.73 -24.04
CA ALA A 123 17.85 -17.90 -22.60
C ALA A 123 16.47 -17.43 -22.07
N TRP A 124 15.73 -16.68 -22.88
CA TRP A 124 14.44 -16.09 -22.51
C TRP A 124 13.38 -16.50 -23.52
N GLU A 125 12.15 -16.65 -23.04
CA GLU A 125 10.96 -16.76 -23.88
C GLU A 125 10.25 -15.40 -23.86
N TYR A 126 10.08 -14.77 -25.04
CA TYR A 126 9.35 -13.52 -25.14
C TYR A 126 7.89 -13.78 -25.52
N ASN A 127 6.97 -13.32 -24.68
CA ASN A 127 5.54 -13.44 -24.87
C ASN A 127 4.93 -12.10 -25.30
N TYR A 128 3.84 -12.16 -26.07
CA TYR A 128 3.13 -11.00 -26.59
C TYR A 128 1.66 -11.07 -26.19
N ALA A 129 1.12 -9.95 -25.70
CA ALA A 129 -0.29 -9.81 -25.37
C ALA A 129 -0.83 -8.42 -25.76
N ALA A 130 -2.05 -8.39 -26.30
CA ALA A 130 -2.81 -7.16 -26.47
C ALA A 130 -3.62 -6.89 -25.20
N LEU A 131 -3.41 -5.73 -24.57
CA LEU A 131 -4.09 -5.30 -23.36
C LEU A 131 -4.89 -4.03 -23.64
N THR A 132 -6.10 -3.95 -23.10
CA THR A 132 -6.92 -2.74 -23.16
C THR A 132 -6.70 -1.92 -21.89
N ILE A 133 -6.31 -0.65 -22.04
CA ILE A 133 -6.14 0.27 -20.91
C ILE A 133 -7.49 0.46 -20.21
N ASP A 134 -7.50 0.25 -18.89
CA ASP A 134 -8.70 0.23 -18.03
C ASP A 134 -9.78 -0.77 -18.49
N GLY A 135 -9.44 -1.76 -19.34
CA GLY A 135 -10.40 -2.73 -19.87
C GLY A 135 -10.72 -3.87 -18.90
N THR A 136 -9.76 -4.24 -18.05
CA THR A 136 -9.93 -5.31 -17.06
C THR A 136 -10.36 -4.70 -15.73
N PRO A 137 -11.50 -5.13 -15.15
CA PRO A 137 -11.90 -4.66 -13.82
C PRO A 137 -10.90 -5.14 -12.77
N ILE A 138 -10.78 -4.38 -11.67
CA ILE A 138 -10.07 -4.85 -10.48
C ILE A 138 -10.83 -6.09 -9.98
N PRO A 139 -10.16 -7.23 -9.76
CA PRO A 139 -10.82 -8.42 -9.22
C PRO A 139 -11.55 -8.09 -7.92
N ASP A 140 -12.72 -8.68 -7.73
CA ASP A 140 -13.41 -8.60 -6.45
C ASP A 140 -12.50 -9.17 -5.35
N TYR A 141 -12.48 -8.50 -4.20
CA TYR A 141 -11.70 -8.95 -3.07
C TYR A 141 -12.38 -8.59 -1.76
N VAL A 142 -12.09 -9.37 -0.73
CA VAL A 142 -12.57 -9.17 0.63
C VAL A 142 -11.38 -8.91 1.54
N ARG A 143 -11.43 -7.79 2.26
CA ARG A 143 -10.45 -7.47 3.29
C ARG A 143 -10.90 -8.08 4.61
N VAL A 144 -10.10 -9.00 5.14
CA VAL A 144 -10.34 -9.64 6.44
C VAL A 144 -9.34 -9.10 7.45
N TYR A 145 -9.86 -8.63 8.57
CA TYR A 145 -9.09 -8.09 9.66
C TYR A 145 -8.88 -9.15 10.73
N THR A 146 -7.64 -9.36 11.15
CA THR A 146 -7.31 -10.16 12.33
C THR A 146 -7.05 -9.22 13.49
N THR A 147 -7.94 -9.21 14.47
CA THR A 147 -7.78 -8.44 15.70
C THR A 147 -7.23 -9.35 16.79
N LYS A 148 -6.16 -8.92 17.44
CA LYS A 148 -5.42 -9.65 18.45
C LYS A 148 -5.32 -8.82 19.73
N TRP A 149 -5.55 -9.44 20.88
CA TRP A 149 -5.21 -8.91 22.19
C TRP A 149 -4.17 -9.80 22.85
N THR A 150 -3.26 -9.21 23.62
CA THR A 150 -2.25 -9.91 24.43
C THR A 150 -2.29 -9.45 25.89
N ASN A 151 -1.75 -10.25 26.82
CA ASN A 151 -1.76 -9.96 28.26
C ASN A 151 -1.04 -8.67 28.65
N ILE A 152 -0.20 -8.12 27.77
CA ILE A 152 0.43 -6.80 27.95
C ILE A 152 -0.55 -5.62 27.68
N GLY A 153 -1.82 -5.92 27.36
CA GLY A 153 -2.93 -4.96 27.35
C GLY A 153 -3.21 -4.28 26.02
N GLU A 154 -2.49 -4.62 24.96
CA GLU A 154 -2.67 -3.99 23.64
C GLU A 154 -3.61 -4.81 22.76
N ILE A 155 -4.58 -4.11 22.13
CA ILE A 155 -5.38 -4.64 21.03
C ILE A 155 -4.74 -4.16 19.73
N SER A 156 -4.18 -5.08 18.96
CA SER A 156 -3.62 -4.82 17.65
C SER A 156 -4.47 -5.43 16.54
N GLN A 157 -4.34 -4.91 15.33
CA GLN A 157 -5.13 -5.35 14.18
C GLN A 157 -4.26 -5.43 12.94
N ASN A 158 -4.46 -6.49 12.16
CA ASN A 158 -3.85 -6.70 10.84
C ASN A 158 -4.97 -6.88 9.81
N SER A 159 -4.67 -6.66 8.53
CA SER A 159 -5.61 -6.96 7.45
C SER A 159 -4.95 -7.78 6.36
N TYR A 160 -5.71 -8.71 5.80
CA TYR A 160 -5.31 -9.57 4.68
C TYR A 160 -6.38 -9.47 3.58
N ILE A 161 -5.95 -9.62 2.33
CA ILE A 161 -6.83 -9.59 1.16
C ILE A 161 -7.08 -11.02 0.69
N TYR A 162 -8.35 -11.37 0.49
CA TYR A 162 -8.79 -12.66 -0.02
C TYR A 162 -9.62 -12.45 -1.29
N ALA A 163 -9.59 -13.42 -2.20
CA ALA A 163 -10.43 -13.39 -3.40
C ALA A 163 -11.93 -13.50 -3.06
N GLU A 164 -12.25 -14.23 -1.97
CA GLU A 164 -13.62 -14.47 -1.53
C GLU A 164 -13.70 -14.39 0.01
N THR A 165 -14.91 -14.18 0.53
CA THR A 165 -15.15 -14.22 1.99
C THR A 165 -14.88 -15.63 2.50
N PRO A 166 -13.93 -15.84 3.44
CA PRO A 166 -13.70 -17.16 4.02
C PRO A 166 -14.97 -17.72 4.68
N ASP A 167 -15.26 -19.01 4.52
CA ASP A 167 -16.47 -19.68 5.04
C ASP A 167 -16.76 -19.37 6.52
N ARG A 168 -15.70 -19.29 7.33
CA ARG A 168 -15.79 -18.98 8.77
C ARG A 168 -16.31 -17.56 9.10
N LEU A 169 -16.45 -16.71 8.09
CA LEU A 169 -16.95 -15.33 8.17
C LEU A 169 -18.21 -15.11 7.32
N ALA A 170 -18.66 -16.11 6.56
CA ALA A 170 -19.71 -15.95 5.56
C ALA A 170 -21.06 -15.50 6.16
N ASP A 171 -21.41 -16.01 7.34
CA ASP A 171 -22.74 -15.78 7.94
C ASP A 171 -22.79 -14.50 8.79
N THR A 172 -21.74 -14.23 9.58
CA THR A 172 -21.76 -13.20 10.64
C THR A 172 -20.79 -12.06 10.40
N GLY A 173 -19.88 -12.18 9.43
CA GLY A 173 -18.77 -11.25 9.23
C GLY A 173 -17.74 -11.22 10.36
N ILE A 174 -17.88 -12.06 11.39
CA ILE A 174 -16.98 -12.16 12.55
C ILE A 174 -16.80 -13.63 12.91
N GLY A 175 -15.54 -14.06 12.94
CA GLY A 175 -15.16 -15.42 13.27
C GLY A 175 -15.23 -15.71 14.77
N GLN A 176 -14.95 -16.97 15.13
CA GLN A 176 -14.83 -17.36 16.53
C GLN A 176 -13.57 -16.75 17.16
N ILE A 177 -13.68 -16.31 18.41
CA ILE A 177 -12.53 -15.78 19.15
C ILE A 177 -11.69 -16.97 19.61
N LYS A 178 -10.46 -17.07 19.11
CA LYS A 178 -9.47 -18.06 19.52
C LYS A 178 -8.73 -17.53 20.75
N ALA A 179 -8.77 -18.26 21.85
CA ALA A 179 -8.03 -17.93 23.07
C ALA A 179 -6.81 -18.84 23.21
N ALA A 180 -5.64 -18.26 23.45
CA ALA A 180 -4.46 -19.01 23.87
C ALA A 180 -4.31 -18.95 25.39
N GLN A 181 -4.20 -20.13 26.00
CA GLN A 181 -4.08 -20.28 27.44
C GLN A 181 -2.79 -20.98 27.83
N ILE A 182 -2.20 -20.52 28.92
CA ILE A 182 -1.13 -21.18 29.66
C ILE A 182 -1.71 -21.84 30.92
N ARG A 183 -1.11 -22.95 31.37
CA ARG A 183 -1.58 -23.72 32.54
C ARG A 183 -0.86 -23.39 33.83
N ASP A 184 0.38 -22.91 33.74
CA ASP A 184 1.21 -22.62 34.90
C ASP A 184 1.98 -21.31 34.68
N PRO A 185 1.52 -20.19 35.26
CA PRO A 185 0.24 -20.05 35.97
C PRO A 185 -0.96 -20.12 35.01
N LEU A 186 -2.12 -20.57 35.50
CA LEU A 186 -3.31 -20.73 34.67
C LEU A 186 -3.86 -19.36 34.24
N GLY A 187 -3.92 -19.09 32.93
CA GLY A 187 -4.49 -17.83 32.44
C GLY A 187 -4.49 -17.71 30.92
N ILE A 188 -5.43 -16.92 30.39
CA ILE A 188 -5.51 -16.57 28.97
C ILE A 188 -4.58 -15.38 28.73
N TYR A 189 -3.63 -15.54 27.82
CA TYR A 189 -2.65 -14.50 27.52
C TYR A 189 -2.81 -13.89 26.13
N GLU A 190 -3.62 -14.50 25.26
CA GLU A 190 -3.88 -14.00 23.92
C GLU A 190 -5.31 -14.32 23.49
N LEU A 191 -5.95 -13.37 22.82
CA LEU A 191 -7.23 -13.54 22.14
C LEU A 191 -7.07 -13.08 20.69
N THR A 192 -7.56 -13.86 19.74
CA THR A 192 -7.52 -13.51 18.32
C THR A 192 -8.88 -13.76 17.68
N VAL A 193 -9.36 -12.81 16.87
CA VAL A 193 -10.58 -12.94 16.08
C VAL A 193 -10.34 -12.42 14.67
N GLU A 194 -11.07 -12.98 13.72
CA GLU A 194 -11.10 -12.45 12.35
C GLU A 194 -12.45 -11.80 12.06
N SER A 195 -12.47 -10.75 11.28
CA SER A 195 -13.69 -9.99 10.97
C SER A 195 -13.59 -9.27 9.63
N ILE A 196 -14.69 -9.15 8.91
CA ILE A 196 -14.78 -8.33 7.68
C ILE A 196 -14.87 -6.83 8.05
N ASP A 197 -15.48 -6.50 9.19
CA ASP A 197 -15.53 -5.15 9.75
C ASP A 197 -14.46 -4.98 10.84
N PRO A 198 -13.51 -4.04 10.70
CA PRO A 198 -12.45 -3.82 11.67
C PRO A 198 -12.99 -3.39 13.05
N SER A 199 -14.08 -2.63 13.09
CA SER A 199 -14.68 -2.16 14.34
C SER A 199 -15.35 -3.30 15.10
N ALA A 200 -16.01 -4.20 14.37
CA ALA A 200 -16.67 -5.37 14.94
C ALA A 200 -15.67 -6.36 15.56
N GLY A 201 -14.53 -6.61 14.90
CA GLY A 201 -13.45 -7.41 15.48
C GLY A 201 -12.86 -6.81 16.76
N ARG A 202 -12.67 -5.48 16.80
CA ARG A 202 -12.22 -4.77 18.02
C ARG A 202 -13.24 -4.85 19.13
N ALA A 203 -14.51 -4.63 18.84
CA ALA A 203 -15.60 -4.74 19.81
C ALA A 203 -15.68 -6.16 20.41
N ALA A 204 -15.59 -7.19 19.56
CA ALA A 204 -15.62 -8.59 20.00
C ALA A 204 -14.45 -8.93 20.94
N ILE A 205 -13.24 -8.49 20.61
CA ILE A 205 -12.07 -8.67 21.50
C ILE A 205 -12.23 -7.88 22.79
N SER A 206 -12.59 -6.60 22.75
CA SER A 206 -12.80 -5.77 23.94
C SER A 206 -13.84 -6.37 24.89
N ALA A 207 -14.97 -6.84 24.35
CA ALA A 207 -16.01 -7.52 25.13
C ALA A 207 -15.50 -8.83 25.76
N ALA A 208 -14.73 -9.62 25.00
CA ALA A 208 -14.13 -10.86 25.51
C ALA A 208 -13.10 -10.59 26.61
N VAL A 209 -12.24 -9.58 26.44
CA VAL A 209 -11.27 -9.13 27.46
C VAL A 209 -12.01 -8.69 28.72
N GLN A 210 -13.02 -7.82 28.61
CA GLN A 210 -13.79 -7.35 29.76
C GLN A 210 -14.45 -8.52 30.51
N ARG A 211 -15.10 -9.43 29.79
CA ARG A 211 -15.77 -10.61 30.37
C ARG A 211 -14.81 -11.59 31.03
N LEU A 212 -13.65 -11.83 30.42
CA LEU A 212 -12.64 -12.73 31.02
C LEU A 212 -11.92 -12.07 32.19
N GLY A 213 -11.79 -10.74 32.17
CA GLY A 213 -11.26 -9.94 33.26
C GLY A 213 -12.16 -10.01 34.50
N THR A 214 -13.48 -9.88 34.35
CA THR A 214 -14.43 -10.04 35.47
C THR A 214 -14.49 -11.46 36.03
N GLN A 215 -13.97 -12.46 35.29
CA GLN A 215 -13.88 -13.85 35.71
C GLN A 215 -12.50 -14.21 36.29
N ASP A 216 -11.56 -13.25 36.41
CA ASP A 216 -10.16 -13.50 36.80
C ASP A 216 -9.48 -14.59 35.94
N ARG A 217 -9.85 -14.70 34.66
CA ARG A 217 -9.31 -15.71 33.72
C ARG A 217 -8.21 -15.17 32.81
N LEU A 218 -8.03 -13.84 32.77
CA LEU A 218 -6.94 -13.21 32.04
C LEU A 218 -5.65 -13.36 32.83
N LEU A 219 -4.57 -13.66 32.12
CA LEU A 219 -3.25 -13.67 32.69
C LEU A 219 -2.82 -12.22 33.02
N PRO A 220 -2.32 -11.92 34.22
CA PRO A 220 -1.84 -10.59 34.54
C PRO A 220 -0.67 -10.14 33.63
N PRO A 221 -0.52 -8.84 33.37
CA PRO A 221 0.51 -8.31 32.46
C PRO A 221 1.95 -8.54 32.96
N HIS A 222 2.13 -8.67 34.28
CA HIS A 222 3.45 -8.88 34.91
C HIS A 222 3.90 -10.34 34.90
N VAL A 223 3.05 -11.27 34.45
CA VAL A 223 3.39 -12.69 34.35
C VAL A 223 3.99 -12.94 32.98
N GLU A 224 5.25 -13.39 32.96
CA GLU A 224 5.94 -13.78 31.74
C GLU A 224 5.29 -15.04 31.14
N VAL A 225 5.02 -15.00 29.84
CA VAL A 225 4.51 -16.16 29.08
C VAL A 225 5.71 -16.89 28.46
N PRO A 226 6.04 -18.13 28.87
CA PRO A 226 7.13 -18.90 28.30
C PRO A 226 6.94 -19.14 26.79
N GLY A 227 7.99 -18.89 26.02
CA GLY A 227 7.98 -19.01 24.57
C GLY A 227 7.31 -17.85 23.82
N MET A 228 7.02 -16.74 24.52
CA MET A 228 6.92 -15.42 23.90
C MET A 228 8.34 -14.84 23.97
N SER A 229 9.12 -15.00 22.90
CA SER A 229 10.55 -14.67 22.96
C SER A 229 10.75 -13.16 22.98
N PHE A 230 11.92 -12.70 23.43
CA PHE A 230 12.38 -11.31 23.22
C PHE A 230 12.21 -10.88 21.75
N THR A 231 12.37 -11.82 20.80
CA THR A 231 12.07 -11.59 19.39
C THR A 231 10.59 -11.33 19.11
N ASP A 232 9.62 -11.97 19.76
CA ASP A 232 8.21 -11.63 19.60
C ASP A 232 7.90 -10.23 20.12
N LEU A 233 8.49 -9.83 21.26
CA LEU A 233 8.35 -8.47 21.81
C LEU A 233 8.98 -7.42 20.89
N VAL A 234 10.19 -7.67 20.37
CA VAL A 234 10.89 -6.79 19.43
C VAL A 234 10.18 -6.76 18.08
N SER A 235 9.73 -7.89 17.55
CA SER A 235 8.96 -7.98 16.31
C SER A 235 7.63 -7.25 16.44
N GLU A 236 6.95 -7.34 17.58
CA GLU A 236 5.71 -6.61 17.82
C GLU A 236 5.95 -5.09 17.98
N THR A 237 7.05 -4.70 18.65
CA THR A 237 7.43 -3.28 18.79
C THR A 237 7.84 -2.68 17.44
N MET A 238 8.62 -3.41 16.65
CA MET A 238 8.95 -3.01 15.28
C MET A 238 7.69 -2.98 14.41
N ARG A 239 6.79 -3.97 14.55
CA ARG A 239 5.51 -3.99 13.84
C ARG A 239 4.65 -2.79 14.22
N ARG A 240 4.61 -2.37 15.49
CA ARG A 240 3.94 -1.14 15.94
C ARG A 240 4.54 0.08 15.24
N SER A 241 5.87 0.20 15.24
CA SER A 241 6.55 1.29 14.52
C SER A 241 6.20 1.28 13.02
N TYR A 242 6.23 0.12 12.36
CA TYR A 242 5.85 0.00 10.96
C TYR A 242 4.36 0.33 10.71
N GLN A 243 3.46 -0.11 11.58
CA GLN A 243 2.02 0.17 11.45
C GLN A 243 1.72 1.65 11.69
N GLU A 244 2.38 2.29 12.66
CA GLU A 244 2.31 3.73 12.89
C GLU A 244 2.83 4.47 11.65
N THR A 245 4.00 4.12 11.13
CA THR A 245 4.56 4.71 9.90
C THR A 245 3.65 4.49 8.69
N GLN A 246 3.06 3.30 8.53
CA GLN A 246 2.11 3.02 7.43
C GLN A 246 0.83 3.85 7.59
N SER A 247 0.29 3.95 8.80
CA SER A 247 -0.90 4.75 9.07
C SER A 247 -0.66 6.26 8.90
N GLU A 248 0.55 6.73 9.22
CA GLU A 248 1.00 8.10 8.96
C GLU A 248 1.15 8.35 7.47
N ILE A 249 1.80 7.43 6.75
CA ILE A 249 1.93 7.47 5.28
C ILE A 249 0.53 7.51 4.65
N GLU A 250 -0.37 6.60 5.01
CA GLU A 250 -1.75 6.56 4.48
C GLU A 250 -2.54 7.82 4.81
N SER A 251 -2.45 8.32 6.04
CA SER A 251 -3.11 9.56 6.45
C SER A 251 -2.58 10.75 5.66
N GLN A 252 -1.27 10.83 5.46
CA GLN A 252 -0.63 11.88 4.69
C GLN A 252 -0.95 11.77 3.20
N TRP A 253 -1.06 10.56 2.65
CA TRP A 253 -1.57 10.33 1.30
C TRP A 253 -3.01 10.81 1.15
N LEU A 254 -3.87 10.55 2.14
CA LEU A 254 -5.26 10.99 2.13
C LEU A 254 -5.37 12.52 2.23
N GLU A 255 -4.57 13.15 3.08
CA GLU A 255 -4.48 14.61 3.17
C GLU A 255 -3.96 15.24 1.88
N ASN A 256 -2.86 14.72 1.32
CA ASN A 256 -2.33 15.18 0.04
C ASN A 256 -3.38 15.01 -1.08
N ARG A 257 -4.13 13.90 -1.09
CA ARG A 257 -5.21 13.68 -2.06
C ARG A 257 -6.36 14.67 -1.87
N ARG A 258 -6.76 14.99 -0.64
CA ARG A 258 -7.77 16.01 -0.34
C ARG A 258 -7.30 17.41 -0.75
N ALA A 259 -6.06 17.75 -0.45
CA ALA A 259 -5.45 19.03 -0.83
C ALA A 259 -5.41 19.18 -2.36
N MET A 260 -5.04 18.12 -3.08
CA MET A 260 -5.06 18.09 -4.54
C MET A 260 -6.49 18.18 -5.11
N ALA A 261 -7.46 17.47 -4.53
CA ALA A 261 -8.86 17.58 -4.95
C ALA A 261 -9.45 18.99 -4.71
N ALA A 262 -9.12 19.62 -3.59
CA ALA A 262 -9.52 20.99 -3.29
C ALA A 262 -8.85 22.00 -4.25
N TYR A 263 -7.58 21.77 -4.58
CA TYR A 263 -6.86 22.54 -5.59
C TYR A 263 -7.50 22.39 -6.97
N ASP A 264 -7.78 21.16 -7.41
CA ASP A 264 -8.46 20.88 -8.67
C ASP A 264 -9.85 21.54 -8.72
N SER A 265 -10.60 21.51 -7.61
CA SER A 265 -11.88 22.22 -7.48
C SER A 265 -11.72 23.74 -7.62
N SER A 266 -10.68 24.32 -7.01
CA SER A 266 -10.39 25.76 -7.09
C SER A 266 -9.98 26.21 -8.50
N LEU A 267 -9.33 25.32 -9.27
CA LEU A 267 -9.01 25.55 -10.68
C LEU A 267 -10.27 25.58 -11.55
N THR A 268 -11.25 24.71 -11.30
CA THR A 268 -12.56 24.75 -11.99
C THR A 268 -13.35 26.02 -11.69
N ASP A 269 -13.20 26.59 -10.49
CA ASP A 269 -13.88 27.85 -10.10
C ASP A 269 -13.13 29.12 -10.54
N GLY A 270 -12.03 28.98 -11.29
CA GLY A 270 -11.25 30.09 -11.82
C GLY A 270 -10.35 30.80 -10.81
N ALA A 271 -10.15 30.23 -9.62
CA ALA A 271 -9.19 30.72 -8.64
C ALA A 271 -7.77 30.27 -9.02
N MET A 272 -6.87 31.22 -9.27
CA MET A 272 -5.43 30.93 -9.44
C MET A 272 -4.73 30.94 -8.09
N THR A 273 -4.99 29.94 -7.26
CA THR A 273 -4.11 29.63 -6.12
C THR A 273 -2.96 28.76 -6.62
N PRO A 274 -1.75 28.85 -6.03
CA PRO A 274 -0.69 27.88 -6.29
C PRO A 274 -1.09 26.51 -5.70
N PRO A 275 -0.61 25.39 -6.27
CA PRO A 275 -0.85 24.07 -5.70
C PRO A 275 -0.32 24.03 -4.27
N PRO A 276 -1.08 23.43 -3.33
CA PRO A 276 -0.62 23.31 -1.96
C PRO A 276 0.68 22.50 -1.93
N PRO A 277 1.68 22.91 -1.12
CA PRO A 277 2.88 22.12 -0.95
C PRO A 277 2.48 20.76 -0.37
N LEU A 278 2.85 19.68 -1.06
CA LEU A 278 2.63 18.32 -0.57
C LEU A 278 3.50 18.11 0.65
N ALA A 279 2.92 17.56 1.71
CA ALA A 279 3.70 17.22 2.88
C ALA A 279 4.66 16.07 2.49
N PRO A 280 5.97 16.20 2.82
CA PRO A 280 6.94 15.16 2.52
C PRO A 280 6.55 13.89 3.27
N LEU A 281 6.59 12.74 2.60
CA LEU A 281 6.33 11.45 3.23
C LEU A 281 7.34 11.23 4.37
N PRO A 282 6.94 10.56 5.47
CA PRO A 282 7.87 10.19 6.52
C PRO A 282 8.95 9.31 5.90
N GLN A 283 10.20 9.77 5.93
CA GLN A 283 11.32 8.91 5.55
C GLN A 283 11.56 7.93 6.70
N PRO A 284 11.77 6.64 6.42
CA PRO A 284 12.21 5.71 7.46
C PRO A 284 13.46 6.29 8.10
N SER A 285 13.45 6.43 9.42
CA SER A 285 14.51 7.09 10.19
C SER A 285 15.87 6.57 9.74
N ASP A 286 16.72 7.45 9.22
CA ASP A 286 18.09 7.10 8.83
C ASP A 286 18.79 6.48 10.04
N GLY A 287 19.00 5.16 9.99
CA GLY A 287 19.99 4.51 10.83
C GLY A 287 21.36 5.12 10.57
N PRO A 288 22.31 5.03 11.52
CA PRO A 288 23.60 5.69 11.39
C PRO A 288 24.30 5.27 10.09
N GLN A 289 24.46 6.23 9.18
CA GLN A 289 25.14 6.08 7.90
C GLN A 289 26.63 5.92 8.16
N ASP A 290 27.12 4.68 8.21
CA ASP A 290 28.53 4.40 7.99
C ASP A 290 28.78 3.96 6.54
N ALA A 291 29.55 4.82 5.88
CA ALA A 291 30.12 4.79 4.54
C ALA A 291 30.28 3.43 3.84
N ALA A 292 29.55 3.23 2.73
CA ALA A 292 30.11 2.97 1.40
C ALA A 292 28.97 2.84 0.37
N GLY A 293 29.06 3.57 -0.73
CA GLY A 293 28.01 3.70 -1.76
C GLY A 293 27.58 2.40 -2.42
N VAL A 294 26.43 1.88 -1.99
CA VAL A 294 25.63 0.88 -2.72
C VAL A 294 24.23 1.48 -2.93
N PRO A 295 23.66 1.45 -4.15
CA PRO A 295 22.33 1.96 -4.42
C PRO A 295 21.26 1.17 -3.65
N PRO A 296 20.16 1.82 -3.23
CA PRO A 296 19.11 1.17 -2.46
C PRO A 296 18.43 0.07 -3.29
N GLN A 297 18.55 -1.18 -2.83
CA GLN A 297 17.76 -2.28 -3.38
C GLN A 297 16.32 -2.22 -2.85
N THR A 298 15.38 -2.55 -3.72
CA THR A 298 13.96 -2.69 -3.41
C THR A 298 13.73 -3.74 -2.31
N PRO A 299 12.79 -3.53 -1.37
CA PRO A 299 12.79 -4.25 -0.08
C PRO A 299 12.20 -5.68 -0.10
N PHE A 300 12.08 -6.35 -1.26
CA PHE A 300 11.34 -7.62 -1.34
C PHE A 300 12.13 -8.87 -1.71
N SER A 301 13.46 -8.80 -1.86
CA SER A 301 14.27 -10.02 -2.01
C SER A 301 15.48 -10.00 -1.09
N SER A 302 15.54 -10.99 -0.19
CA SER A 302 16.70 -11.40 0.60
C SER A 302 17.37 -10.35 1.50
N THR A 303 16.85 -10.09 2.71
CA THR A 303 17.65 -9.93 3.97
C THR A 303 16.77 -9.52 5.16
N GLN A 304 15.92 -10.43 5.65
CA GLN A 304 15.38 -10.27 7.02
C GLN A 304 16.50 -10.48 8.08
N SER A 305 17.56 -11.18 7.71
CA SER A 305 18.75 -11.46 8.53
C SER A 305 19.74 -10.27 8.62
N GLY A 306 19.85 -9.45 7.57
CA GLY A 306 20.82 -8.33 7.52
C GLY A 306 20.41 -7.13 8.36
N PHE A 307 19.12 -6.77 8.33
CA PHE A 307 18.58 -5.66 9.12
C PHE A 307 18.56 -5.94 10.62
N MET A 308 18.25 -7.18 11.01
CA MET A 308 18.35 -7.61 12.42
C MET A 308 19.81 -7.53 12.90
N GLY A 309 20.79 -7.92 12.06
CA GLY A 309 22.22 -7.85 12.39
C GLY A 309 22.75 -6.44 12.68
N SER A 310 22.24 -5.39 12.00
CA SER A 310 22.69 -4.01 12.23
C SER A 310 22.09 -3.37 13.48
N LEU A 311 20.84 -3.71 13.82
CA LEU A 311 20.17 -3.24 15.04
C LEU A 311 20.75 -3.85 16.33
N PHE A 312 21.19 -5.11 16.30
CA PHE A 312 21.84 -5.75 17.45
C PHE A 312 23.35 -5.49 17.54
N GLY A 313 23.95 -4.80 16.56
CA GLY A 313 25.36 -4.43 16.54
C GLY A 313 25.68 -3.09 17.21
N SER A 314 24.70 -2.21 17.41
CA SER A 314 24.91 -0.88 18.01
C SER A 314 24.39 -0.83 19.46
N ASN A 315 25.28 -1.07 20.43
CA ASN A 315 24.95 -1.11 21.86
C ASN A 315 24.25 0.18 22.39
N GLY A 316 24.42 1.33 21.74
CA GLY A 316 23.94 2.62 22.25
C GLY A 316 22.43 2.87 22.18
N THR A 317 21.71 2.26 21.24
CA THR A 317 20.27 2.55 21.04
C THR A 317 19.41 1.70 21.98
N LEU A 318 19.81 0.46 22.21
CA LEU A 318 19.15 -0.48 23.14
C LEU A 318 19.37 -0.08 24.62
N GLU A 319 20.57 0.37 25.00
CA GLU A 319 20.83 0.83 26.38
C GLU A 319 20.06 2.10 26.74
N LYS A 320 19.92 3.04 25.78
CA LYS A 320 19.09 4.24 25.95
C LYS A 320 17.60 3.92 26.09
N PHE A 321 17.12 2.89 25.42
CA PHE A 321 15.70 2.50 25.46
C PHE A 321 15.36 1.66 26.71
N LEU A 322 16.32 0.87 27.23
CA LEU A 322 16.11 -0.05 28.35
C LEU A 322 16.55 0.50 29.72
N GLY A 323 17.33 1.59 29.77
CA GLY A 323 17.77 2.22 31.02
C GLY A 323 18.72 1.36 31.86
N ARG A 324 19.36 0.34 31.26
CA ARG A 324 20.34 -0.57 31.91
C ARG A 324 21.44 -0.97 30.92
N PRO A 325 22.68 -1.21 31.38
CA PRO A 325 23.78 -1.62 30.51
C PRO A 325 23.58 -3.05 29.98
N TYR A 326 23.83 -3.23 28.68
CA TYR A 326 23.67 -4.47 27.95
C TYR A 326 25.06 -5.05 27.64
N ILE A 327 25.37 -6.25 28.16
CA ILE A 327 26.68 -6.90 27.96
C ILE A 327 26.54 -8.01 26.93
N TRP A 328 27.28 -7.89 25.82
CA TRP A 328 27.25 -8.82 24.69
C TRP A 328 28.15 -10.04 24.95
N GLY A 329 27.64 -11.25 24.70
CA GLY A 329 28.40 -12.49 24.51
C GLY A 329 28.14 -13.02 23.10
N GLY A 330 29.19 -13.10 22.28
CA GLY A 330 29.12 -13.42 20.85
C GLY A 330 28.84 -14.90 20.52
N PRO A 331 28.68 -15.21 19.22
CA PRO A 331 27.86 -16.32 18.73
C PRO A 331 28.67 -17.60 18.55
N GLY A 332 28.26 -18.64 19.27
CA GLY A 332 28.66 -20.02 19.01
C GLY A 332 27.44 -20.90 19.18
N SER A 333 26.90 -21.37 18.05
CA SER A 333 26.10 -22.59 17.88
C SER A 333 25.69 -23.32 19.17
N ALA A 334 24.73 -22.77 19.87
CA ALA A 334 23.74 -23.52 20.59
C ALA A 334 22.44 -22.81 20.26
N VAL A 335 21.64 -23.42 19.39
CA VAL A 335 20.21 -23.32 19.60
C VAL A 335 20.06 -23.91 21.00
N ASP A 336 20.05 -23.04 22.01
CA ASP A 336 19.51 -23.38 23.31
C ASP A 336 18.04 -23.64 22.95
N PHE A 337 17.76 -24.88 22.54
CA PHE A 337 16.44 -25.43 22.67
C PHE A 337 16.17 -25.19 24.14
N ASP A 338 15.34 -24.19 24.41
CA ASP A 338 14.83 -23.97 25.74
C ASP A 338 14.20 -25.30 26.16
N ASP A 339 14.99 -26.12 26.87
CA ASP A 339 14.61 -27.43 27.42
C ASP A 339 13.62 -27.22 28.57
N ARG A 340 13.29 -25.96 28.89
CA ARG A 340 12.09 -25.64 29.64
C ARG A 340 10.89 -26.22 28.89
N PRO A 341 10.03 -26.96 29.58
CA PRO A 341 8.85 -27.53 28.97
C PRO A 341 8.05 -26.43 28.28
N ARG A 342 7.92 -26.51 26.95
CA ARG A 342 7.03 -25.61 26.22
C ARG A 342 5.65 -25.75 26.85
N PRO A 343 5.04 -24.65 27.32
CA PRO A 343 3.72 -24.74 27.92
C PRO A 343 2.77 -25.37 26.91
N GLN A 344 1.98 -26.36 27.35
CA GLN A 344 0.98 -26.99 26.49
C GLN A 344 -0.09 -25.95 26.12
N ARG A 345 0.14 -25.24 25.00
CA ARG A 345 -0.79 -24.27 24.43
C ARG A 345 -2.11 -24.99 24.14
N ARG A 346 -3.18 -24.54 24.78
CA ARG A 346 -4.54 -24.96 24.41
C ARG A 346 -5.20 -23.78 23.70
N TYR A 347 -5.64 -24.04 22.49
CA TYR A 347 -6.53 -23.15 21.76
C TYR A 347 -7.95 -23.60 22.03
N PHE A 348 -8.80 -22.68 22.45
CA PHE A 348 -10.25 -22.91 22.49
C PHE A 348 -10.98 -21.72 21.89
N THR A 349 -12.17 -21.99 21.38
CA THR A 349 -13.01 -21.03 20.66
C THR A 349 -14.10 -20.50 21.57
N LEU A 350 -14.19 -19.18 21.70
CA LEU A 350 -15.32 -18.49 22.32
C LEU A 350 -16.28 -18.04 21.20
N ARG A 351 -17.58 -18.27 21.38
CA ARG A 351 -18.58 -17.70 20.47
C ARG A 351 -18.68 -16.19 20.71
N PRO A 352 -18.60 -15.35 19.66
CA PRO A 352 -19.06 -13.97 19.75
C PRO A 352 -20.57 -13.99 19.99
N GLU A 353 -21.08 -13.15 20.87
CA GLU A 353 -22.52 -13.03 21.08
C GLU A 353 -23.13 -12.35 19.85
N SER A 354 -23.86 -13.11 19.03
CA SER A 354 -24.86 -12.53 18.14
C SER A 354 -26.02 -12.04 19.01
N GLU A 355 -26.45 -10.80 18.80
CA GLU A 355 -27.58 -10.15 19.47
C GLU A 355 -28.64 -11.14 19.96
N THR A 356 -28.77 -11.26 21.28
CA THR A 356 -29.89 -11.96 21.91
C THR A 356 -31.17 -11.18 21.65
N SER A 357 -31.81 -11.46 20.52
CA SER A 357 -33.26 -11.38 20.40
C SER A 357 -33.83 -12.72 20.85
N ASP A 358 -34.31 -12.78 22.10
CA ASP A 358 -35.65 -13.34 22.36
C ASP A 358 -36.07 -12.99 23.79
N THR A 359 -36.89 -11.95 23.88
CA THR A 359 -37.65 -11.61 25.07
C THR A 359 -38.80 -12.59 25.22
N GLY A 360 -38.73 -13.40 26.27
CA GLY A 360 -39.90 -13.79 27.06
C GLY A 360 -40.79 -14.87 26.45
N ASN A 361 -40.62 -16.10 26.95
CA ASN A 361 -41.75 -17.00 27.10
C ASN A 361 -41.88 -17.34 28.59
N ALA A 362 -42.84 -16.68 29.23
CA ALA A 362 -43.31 -17.02 30.56
C ALA A 362 -44.19 -18.28 30.47
N PRO A 363 -44.14 -19.20 31.45
CA PRO A 363 -45.03 -20.35 31.46
C PRO A 363 -46.43 -19.93 31.89
N HIS A 364 -47.42 -20.18 31.03
CA HIS A 364 -48.82 -20.24 31.41
C HIS A 364 -49.02 -21.46 32.32
N ALA A 365 -49.37 -21.21 33.57
CA ALA A 365 -50.12 -22.13 34.41
C ALA A 365 -51.60 -21.78 34.26
N ASP A 366 -52.42 -22.85 34.23
CA ASP A 366 -53.88 -22.99 34.44
C ASP A 366 -54.27 -24.24 33.59
N ASP A 367 -54.99 -25.26 34.04
CA ASP A 367 -55.80 -25.49 35.24
C ASP A 367 -56.01 -27.01 35.40
N GLU A 368 -56.23 -27.44 36.64
CA GLU A 368 -57.20 -28.49 37.01
C GLU A 368 -58.36 -27.82 37.75
#